data_AF-A0AAV0KK89-F1
#
_entry.id   AF-A0AAV0KK89-F1
#
_cell.length_a   1.000
_cell.length_b   1.000
_cell.length_c   1.000
_cell.angle_alpha   90.00
_cell.angle_beta   90.00
_cell.angle_gamma   90.00
#
_symmetry.space_group_name_H-M   'P 1'
#
loop_
_entity.id
_entity.type
_entity.pdbx_description
1 polymer ?
#
loop_
_entity_poly.entity_id
_entity_poly.type
_entity_poly.pdbx_seq_one_letter_code
_entity_poly.pdbx_strand_id
1 'polypeptide(L)'
;MGSLLPVDGHRPRYSQLYVFDPHTELVDRLHHFSLPDASLRPDIVSGLMKLFDVTNELVKSFRRIRSQLADPLTTNMRLRIVGARDTTNRQYDLPTGSELAGLIPGDFVPDKGERDIIIDHRSEGLKIITSVNPKFDALHFPVLFPYGEDGFHVKIPYDPVHNQPTDWIEISESFMIQSTDAPIEKMTSEIYSDFSQRFHSASYLTERSIVTPTNSNVTEINTHMLSLVPGPIRTYFSSDTLHTDATDAGRIEAEYPTKFLNTLSFNGYPEHQIDLKVFTPVMLLRNLNPAIGLCNGTRLMIVFLGHYVIKGLIMGGTSNGKTVAIPRVALNINDSRWPFVLKRRQFPVRLCYAMTINKSQGQTLQSVGVYLPKPVFNHGQLYVAVSRVRTATGLRLLIVNEPNIPSNYTRNIVYHEAFSGLGNTTELTVPLL
;
A
#
# COMPACT_ATOMS: atom_id res chain seq x y z
N MET A 1 -7.57 -14.16 -3.26
CA MET A 1 -8.11 -14.80 -4.47
C MET A 1 -8.33 -16.27 -4.17
N GLY A 2 -9.53 -16.79 -4.44
CA GLY A 2 -9.98 -18.13 -4.07
C GLY A 2 -9.97 -19.09 -5.25
N SER A 3 -10.93 -20.00 -5.31
CA SER A 3 -11.13 -20.91 -6.43
C SER A 3 -11.43 -20.19 -7.75
N LEU A 4 -11.03 -20.77 -8.88
CA LEU A 4 -11.33 -20.27 -10.24
C LEU A 4 -12.81 -20.46 -10.62
N LEU A 5 -13.48 -21.45 -10.03
CA LEU A 5 -14.92 -21.70 -10.18
C LEU A 5 -15.65 -21.49 -8.85
N PRO A 6 -16.91 -21.02 -8.86
CA PRO A 6 -17.75 -21.01 -7.66
C PRO A 6 -18.04 -22.44 -7.19
N VAL A 7 -18.37 -22.57 -5.91
CA VAL A 7 -18.92 -23.81 -5.34
C VAL A 7 -20.29 -24.08 -5.95
N ASP A 8 -20.63 -25.34 -6.20
CA ASP A 8 -21.92 -25.73 -6.79
C ASP A 8 -23.10 -25.07 -6.07
N GLY A 9 -23.96 -24.38 -6.81
CA GLY A 9 -25.11 -23.63 -6.28
C GLY A 9 -24.80 -22.22 -5.77
N HIS A 10 -23.53 -21.79 -5.70
CA HIS A 10 -23.15 -20.42 -5.36
C HIS A 10 -22.88 -19.57 -6.61
N ARG A 11 -23.20 -18.27 -6.52
CA ARG A 11 -22.91 -17.30 -7.58
C ARG A 11 -21.40 -16.98 -7.67
N PRO A 12 -20.85 -16.71 -8.87
CA PRO A 12 -19.46 -16.33 -9.04
C PRO A 12 -19.14 -14.99 -8.36
N ARG A 13 -17.94 -14.86 -7.78
CA ARG A 13 -17.43 -13.64 -7.14
C ARG A 13 -15.94 -13.40 -7.45
N TYR A 14 -15.49 -12.15 -7.30
CA TYR A 14 -14.08 -11.77 -7.47
C TYR A 14 -13.53 -12.20 -8.84
N SER A 15 -12.43 -12.97 -8.88
CA SER A 15 -11.82 -13.49 -10.09
C SER A 15 -12.66 -14.52 -10.85
N GLN A 16 -13.63 -15.17 -10.19
CA GLN A 16 -14.50 -16.16 -10.84
C GLN A 16 -15.33 -15.52 -11.96
N LEU A 17 -15.62 -14.22 -11.87
CA LEU A 17 -16.35 -13.48 -12.92
C LEU A 17 -15.62 -13.47 -14.27
N TYR A 18 -14.29 -13.66 -14.28
CA TYR A 18 -13.52 -13.74 -15.53
C TYR A 18 -13.52 -15.14 -16.16
N VAL A 19 -13.92 -16.17 -15.40
CA VAL A 19 -13.73 -17.59 -15.72
C VAL A 19 -15.04 -18.38 -15.81
N PHE A 20 -16.04 -18.08 -15.00
CA PHE A 20 -17.22 -18.93 -14.81
C PHE A 20 -18.21 -18.91 -15.99
N ASP A 21 -18.69 -17.74 -16.41
CA ASP A 21 -19.59 -17.63 -17.57
C ASP A 21 -19.51 -16.22 -18.23
N PRO A 22 -19.00 -16.11 -19.47
CA PRO A 22 -18.87 -14.83 -20.16
C PRO A 22 -20.20 -14.25 -20.67
N HIS A 23 -21.25 -15.06 -20.83
CA HIS A 23 -22.53 -14.59 -21.36
C HIS A 23 -23.36 -13.85 -20.29
N THR A 24 -23.15 -14.18 -19.03
CA THR A 24 -23.81 -13.56 -17.88
C THR A 24 -22.91 -12.58 -17.13
N GLU A 25 -21.61 -12.49 -17.47
CA GLU A 25 -20.60 -11.68 -16.78
C GLU A 25 -21.01 -10.21 -16.58
N LEU A 26 -21.57 -9.56 -17.60
CA LEU A 26 -22.00 -8.16 -17.50
C LEU A 26 -23.17 -8.01 -16.51
N VAL A 27 -24.14 -8.93 -16.58
CA VAL A 27 -25.31 -8.94 -15.69
C VAL A 27 -24.88 -9.24 -14.25
N ASP A 28 -23.99 -10.21 -14.06
CA ASP A 28 -23.44 -10.56 -12.76
C ASP A 28 -22.64 -9.40 -12.16
N ARG A 29 -21.84 -8.69 -12.96
CA ARG A 29 -21.10 -7.49 -12.49
C ARG A 29 -22.04 -6.35 -12.11
N LEU A 30 -23.03 -6.04 -12.95
CA LEU A 30 -24.03 -5.02 -12.62
C LEU A 30 -24.76 -5.38 -11.32
N HIS A 31 -25.21 -6.62 -11.17
CA HIS A 31 -25.97 -7.04 -10.00
C HIS A 31 -25.09 -7.14 -8.73
N HIS A 32 -23.81 -7.50 -8.84
CA HIS A 32 -22.91 -7.63 -7.69
C HIS A 32 -22.52 -6.28 -7.08
N PHE A 33 -22.46 -5.23 -7.89
CA PHE A 33 -22.00 -3.90 -7.49
C PHE A 33 -23.10 -2.83 -7.51
N SER A 34 -24.35 -3.21 -7.80
CA SER A 34 -25.50 -2.29 -7.70
C SER A 34 -25.70 -1.86 -6.25
N LEU A 35 -25.62 -0.55 -5.99
CA LEU A 35 -25.97 0.02 -4.69
C LEU A 35 -27.48 0.35 -4.68
N PRO A 36 -28.15 0.34 -3.51
CA PRO A 36 -29.59 0.61 -3.42
C PRO A 36 -30.04 1.93 -4.10
N ASP A 37 -29.17 2.94 -4.11
CA ASP A 37 -29.45 4.29 -4.61
C ASP A 37 -28.62 4.68 -5.86
N ALA A 38 -27.91 3.75 -6.49
CA ALA A 38 -27.12 4.05 -7.69
C ALA A 38 -27.15 2.90 -8.70
N SER A 39 -27.69 3.20 -9.89
CA SER A 39 -27.65 2.28 -11.03
C SER A 39 -26.31 2.39 -11.77
N LEU A 40 -25.65 1.25 -11.96
CA LEU A 40 -24.44 1.18 -12.78
C LEU A 40 -24.81 1.28 -14.26
N ARG A 41 -24.10 2.15 -14.99
CA ARG A 41 -24.20 2.37 -16.43
C ARG A 41 -23.67 1.15 -17.21
N PRO A 42 -24.52 0.36 -17.91
CA PRO A 42 -24.09 -0.85 -18.61
C PRO A 42 -23.10 -0.60 -19.74
N ASP A 43 -23.21 0.56 -20.39
CA ASP A 43 -22.30 1.04 -21.44
C ASP A 43 -20.86 1.19 -20.93
N ILE A 44 -20.69 1.78 -19.74
CA ILE A 44 -19.36 1.99 -19.12
C ILE A 44 -18.77 0.64 -18.70
N VAL A 45 -19.57 -0.22 -18.06
CA VAL A 45 -19.10 -1.56 -17.63
C VAL A 45 -18.67 -2.39 -18.84
N SER A 46 -19.46 -2.39 -19.92
CA SER A 46 -19.13 -3.07 -21.17
C SER A 46 -17.87 -2.49 -21.83
N GLY A 47 -17.73 -1.17 -21.83
CA GLY A 47 -16.54 -0.48 -22.34
C GLY A 47 -15.27 -0.87 -21.59
N LEU A 48 -15.31 -0.86 -20.25
CA LEU A 48 -14.19 -1.28 -19.41
C LEU A 48 -13.86 -2.77 -19.58
N MET A 49 -14.85 -3.64 -19.73
CA MET A 49 -14.62 -5.06 -20.01
C MET A 49 -13.84 -5.26 -21.32
N LYS A 50 -14.28 -4.60 -22.40
CA LYS A 50 -13.60 -4.65 -23.70
C LYS A 50 -12.19 -4.08 -23.64
N LEU A 51 -12.03 -2.95 -22.95
CA LEU A 51 -10.73 -2.34 -22.72
C LEU A 51 -9.77 -3.35 -22.07
N PHE A 52 -10.16 -3.92 -20.92
CA PHE A 52 -9.28 -4.84 -20.20
C PHE A 52 -9.03 -6.16 -20.93
N ASP A 53 -9.99 -6.68 -21.69
CA ASP A 53 -9.76 -7.87 -22.51
C ASP A 53 -8.65 -7.63 -23.57
N VAL A 54 -8.49 -6.38 -24.03
CA VAL A 54 -7.46 -6.00 -25.02
C VAL A 54 -6.15 -5.58 -24.34
N THR A 55 -6.20 -4.81 -23.26
CA THR A 55 -5.00 -4.15 -22.69
C THR A 55 -4.41 -4.91 -21.51
N ASN A 56 -5.23 -5.58 -20.69
CA ASN A 56 -4.80 -6.08 -19.40
C ASN A 56 -4.31 -7.53 -19.49
N GLU A 57 -3.01 -7.75 -19.27
CA GLU A 57 -2.43 -9.08 -19.39
C GLU A 57 -2.85 -10.05 -18.29
N LEU A 58 -3.24 -9.55 -17.11
CA LEU A 58 -3.82 -10.38 -16.06
C LEU A 58 -5.19 -10.89 -16.50
N VAL A 59 -6.02 -10.02 -17.08
CA VAL A 59 -7.32 -10.42 -17.66
C VAL A 59 -7.11 -11.45 -18.76
N LYS A 60 -6.18 -11.23 -19.70
CA LYS A 60 -5.84 -12.23 -20.74
C LYS A 60 -5.44 -13.58 -20.14
N SER A 61 -4.68 -13.56 -19.04
CA SER A 61 -4.28 -14.79 -18.32
C SER A 61 -5.49 -15.53 -17.74
N PHE A 62 -6.44 -14.81 -17.12
CA PHE A 62 -7.71 -15.39 -16.66
C PHE A 62 -8.55 -15.95 -17.82
N ARG A 63 -8.64 -15.21 -18.94
CA ARG A 63 -9.37 -15.65 -20.14
C ARG A 63 -8.74 -16.90 -20.78
N ARG A 64 -7.41 -17.00 -20.78
CA ARG A 64 -6.69 -18.18 -21.28
C ARG A 64 -7.01 -19.43 -20.46
N ILE A 65 -7.05 -19.29 -19.14
CA ILE A 65 -7.45 -20.38 -18.24
C ILE A 65 -8.87 -20.82 -18.48
N ARG A 66 -9.80 -19.87 -18.62
CA ARG A 66 -11.20 -20.19 -18.96
C ARG A 66 -11.27 -21.09 -20.19
N SER A 67 -10.59 -20.70 -21.27
CA SER A 67 -10.59 -21.49 -22.51
C SER A 67 -10.04 -22.91 -22.32
N GLN A 68 -9.09 -23.10 -21.40
CA GLN A 68 -8.51 -24.42 -21.09
C GLN A 68 -9.36 -25.24 -20.11
N LEU A 69 -10.08 -24.58 -19.19
CA LEU A 69 -11.02 -25.22 -18.27
C LEU A 69 -12.33 -25.66 -18.95
N ALA A 70 -12.64 -25.10 -20.12
CA ALA A 70 -13.74 -25.56 -20.97
C ALA A 70 -13.46 -26.93 -21.61
N ASP A 71 -12.20 -27.41 -21.59
CA ASP A 71 -11.83 -28.74 -22.06
C ASP A 71 -12.14 -29.79 -20.97
N PRO A 72 -13.05 -30.75 -21.22
CA PRO A 72 -13.45 -31.77 -20.25
C PRO A 72 -12.33 -32.76 -19.87
N LEU A 73 -11.18 -32.77 -20.57
CA LEU A 73 -10.02 -33.61 -20.24
C LEU A 73 -9.07 -32.95 -19.21
N THR A 74 -9.23 -31.65 -18.95
CA THR A 74 -8.36 -30.90 -18.04
C THR A 74 -8.67 -31.23 -16.59
N THR A 75 -7.81 -32.06 -15.96
CA THR A 75 -7.90 -32.37 -14.53
C THR A 75 -6.77 -31.67 -13.78
N ASN A 76 -7.12 -30.71 -12.92
CA ASN A 76 -6.23 -29.94 -12.03
C ASN A 76 -5.27 -28.92 -12.70
N MET A 77 -5.75 -27.68 -12.86
CA MET A 77 -4.94 -26.52 -13.25
C MET A 77 -4.81 -25.49 -12.11
N ARG A 78 -3.65 -24.84 -12.05
CA ARG A 78 -3.37 -23.69 -11.18
C ARG A 78 -2.79 -22.53 -11.98
N LEU A 79 -3.26 -21.31 -11.68
CA LEU A 79 -2.64 -20.06 -12.14
C LEU A 79 -1.61 -19.62 -11.11
N ARG A 80 -0.35 -19.53 -11.50
CA ARG A 80 0.69 -18.91 -10.67
C ARG A 80 1.05 -17.54 -11.23
N ILE A 81 0.76 -16.49 -10.47
CA ILE A 81 1.24 -15.13 -10.74
C ILE A 81 2.54 -14.93 -9.98
N VAL A 82 3.61 -14.66 -10.74
CA VAL A 82 4.97 -14.56 -10.21
C VAL A 82 5.20 -13.21 -9.53
N GLY A 83 5.64 -13.22 -8.27
CA GLY A 83 5.87 -12.05 -7.43
C GLY A 83 7.32 -11.65 -7.24
N ALA A 84 8.28 -12.55 -7.49
CA ALA A 84 9.72 -12.25 -7.49
C ALA A 84 10.25 -12.14 -8.92
N ARG A 85 10.81 -10.98 -9.27
CA ARG A 85 11.48 -10.72 -10.55
C ARG A 85 12.93 -10.31 -10.26
N ASP A 86 13.90 -10.93 -10.94
CA ASP A 86 15.34 -10.67 -10.79
C ASP A 86 15.84 -9.44 -11.57
N THR A 87 14.97 -8.75 -12.30
CA THR A 87 15.38 -7.65 -13.18
C THR A 87 15.32 -6.30 -12.45
N THR A 88 16.49 -5.67 -12.35
CA THR A 88 16.78 -4.48 -11.55
C THR A 88 16.18 -3.16 -12.05
N ASN A 89 15.33 -3.13 -13.07
CA ASN A 89 14.95 -1.88 -13.75
C ASN A 89 13.49 -1.75 -14.23
N ARG A 90 12.57 -2.62 -13.83
CA ARG A 90 11.22 -2.65 -14.44
C ARG A 90 10.17 -1.82 -13.72
N GLN A 91 10.48 -0.57 -13.40
CA GLN A 91 9.43 0.37 -13.05
C GLN A 91 8.73 0.73 -14.38
N TYR A 92 7.49 0.28 -14.59
CA TYR A 92 6.63 0.59 -15.75
C TYR A 92 6.80 -0.21 -17.04
N ASP A 93 7.47 -1.35 -17.00
CA ASP A 93 7.43 -2.24 -18.16
C ASP A 93 6.02 -2.80 -18.36
N LEU A 94 5.53 -2.68 -19.61
CA LEU A 94 4.35 -3.41 -20.06
C LEU A 94 4.57 -4.88 -19.73
N PRO A 95 3.64 -5.52 -19.01
CA PRO A 95 3.84 -6.89 -18.65
C PRO A 95 3.82 -7.78 -19.91
N THR A 96 4.65 -8.83 -19.93
CA THR A 96 4.60 -9.84 -20.99
C THR A 96 3.83 -11.07 -20.50
N GLY A 97 3.01 -11.65 -21.38
CA GLY A 97 2.12 -12.77 -21.03
C GLY A 97 2.84 -14.01 -20.49
N SER A 98 4.12 -14.22 -20.82
CA SER A 98 4.94 -15.33 -20.30
C SER A 98 5.52 -15.08 -18.90
N GLU A 99 5.71 -13.82 -18.50
CA GLU A 99 6.34 -13.44 -17.23
C GLU A 99 5.32 -13.25 -16.08
N LEU A 100 4.04 -13.21 -16.41
CA LEU A 100 2.96 -12.93 -15.46
C LEU A 100 2.28 -14.16 -14.90
N ALA A 101 2.18 -15.22 -15.69
CA ALA A 101 1.26 -16.33 -15.44
C ALA A 101 1.85 -17.63 -15.95
N GLY A 102 2.24 -18.50 -15.01
CA GLY A 102 2.56 -19.90 -15.32
C GLY A 102 1.31 -20.76 -15.20
N LEU A 103 0.99 -21.51 -16.25
CA LEU A 103 0.02 -22.61 -16.19
C LEU A 103 0.75 -23.88 -15.78
N ILE A 104 0.39 -24.45 -14.64
CA ILE A 104 1.07 -25.62 -14.08
C ILE A 104 0.07 -26.78 -13.96
N PRO A 105 0.28 -27.90 -14.67
CA PRO A 105 -0.44 -29.15 -14.45
C PRO A 105 0.20 -29.97 -13.30
N GLY A 106 -0.60 -30.47 -12.35
CA GLY A 106 -0.18 -31.46 -11.33
C GLY A 106 -0.03 -30.99 -9.87
N ASP A 107 0.35 -31.92 -8.99
CA ASP A 107 0.48 -31.74 -7.53
C ASP A 107 1.88 -31.23 -7.12
N PHE A 108 1.99 -29.92 -6.88
CA PHE A 108 3.20 -29.32 -6.32
C PHE A 108 3.23 -29.44 -4.80
N VAL A 109 4.37 -29.85 -4.25
CA VAL A 109 4.76 -29.51 -2.87
C VAL A 109 5.19 -28.04 -2.87
N PRO A 110 4.64 -27.17 -2.01
CA PRO A 110 4.97 -25.75 -1.99
C PRO A 110 6.39 -25.55 -1.48
N ASP A 111 7.40 -25.76 -2.33
CA ASP A 111 8.77 -25.42 -1.97
C ASP A 111 9.07 -23.94 -2.26
N LYS A 112 9.90 -23.39 -1.37
CA LYS A 112 10.07 -21.97 -1.06
C LYS A 112 10.51 -21.14 -2.26
N GLY A 113 9.63 -20.26 -2.74
CA GLY A 113 9.96 -19.12 -3.60
C GLY A 113 9.22 -17.87 -3.11
N GLU A 114 9.90 -16.72 -3.08
CA GLU A 114 9.40 -15.49 -2.46
C GLU A 114 8.11 -14.95 -3.14
N ARG A 115 6.99 -14.99 -2.40
CA ARG A 115 5.75 -14.16 -2.57
C ARG A 115 4.96 -14.28 -3.89
N ASP A 116 4.70 -15.49 -4.37
CA ASP A 116 3.78 -15.70 -5.51
C ASP A 116 2.29 -15.79 -5.12
N ILE A 117 1.40 -15.47 -6.07
CA ILE A 117 -0.06 -15.66 -5.93
C ILE A 117 -0.47 -16.91 -6.71
N ILE A 118 -1.05 -17.90 -6.04
CA ILE A 118 -1.48 -19.16 -6.67
C ILE A 118 -2.99 -19.29 -6.59
N ILE A 119 -3.68 -19.27 -7.74
CA ILE A 119 -5.12 -19.44 -7.85
C ILE A 119 -5.40 -20.87 -8.32
N ASP A 120 -6.29 -21.56 -7.62
CA ASP A 120 -6.55 -22.99 -7.79
C ASP A 120 -7.90 -23.23 -8.45
N HIS A 121 -8.02 -24.28 -9.26
CA HIS A 121 -9.26 -24.65 -9.93
C HIS A 121 -10.40 -24.99 -8.95
N ARG A 122 -10.14 -25.80 -7.91
CA ARG A 122 -11.19 -26.34 -7.00
C ARG A 122 -10.88 -26.31 -5.51
N SER A 123 -9.70 -25.82 -5.08
CA SER A 123 -9.43 -25.75 -3.64
C SER A 123 -10.34 -24.71 -2.95
N GLU A 124 -11.09 -25.12 -1.94
CA GLU A 124 -11.83 -24.20 -1.08
C GLU A 124 -10.86 -23.40 -0.19
N GLY A 125 -10.86 -22.07 -0.38
CA GLY A 125 -10.08 -21.17 0.45
C GLY A 125 -9.59 -19.93 -0.30
N LEU A 126 -9.98 -18.75 0.17
CA LEU A 126 -9.38 -17.49 -0.28
C LEU A 126 -7.92 -17.46 0.16
N LYS A 127 -6.97 -17.49 -0.79
CA LYS A 127 -5.56 -17.22 -0.47
C LYS A 127 -5.36 -15.71 -0.32
N ILE A 128 -4.73 -15.32 0.79
CA ILE A 128 -4.40 -13.92 1.11
C ILE A 128 -3.27 -13.48 0.19
N ILE A 129 -3.51 -12.44 -0.60
CA ILE A 129 -2.46 -11.75 -1.34
C ILE A 129 -1.85 -10.71 -0.42
N THR A 130 -0.52 -10.72 -0.28
CA THR A 130 0.16 -9.69 0.50
C THR A 130 0.18 -8.38 -0.26
N SER A 131 -0.09 -7.26 0.41
CA SER A 131 -0.06 -5.89 -0.16
C SER A 131 1.32 -5.41 -0.61
N VAL A 132 2.31 -6.30 -0.65
CA VAL A 132 3.70 -6.04 -1.09
C VAL A 132 4.05 -6.83 -2.34
N ASN A 133 3.10 -7.61 -2.87
CA ASN A 133 3.26 -8.26 -4.16
C ASN A 133 3.10 -7.21 -5.27
N PRO A 134 3.98 -7.17 -6.28
CA PRO A 134 3.91 -6.17 -7.36
C PRO A 134 2.55 -6.10 -8.07
N LYS A 135 1.83 -7.23 -8.16
CA LYS A 135 0.52 -7.32 -8.82
C LYS A 135 -0.66 -7.06 -7.89
N PHE A 136 -0.42 -6.77 -6.61
CA PHE A 136 -1.52 -6.48 -5.69
C PHE A 136 -2.34 -5.28 -6.15
N ASP A 137 -1.67 -4.18 -6.52
CA ASP A 137 -2.37 -2.96 -6.92
C ASP A 137 -3.13 -3.16 -8.23
N ALA A 138 -2.54 -3.84 -9.20
CA ALA A 138 -3.21 -4.15 -10.47
C ALA A 138 -4.43 -5.06 -10.34
N LEU A 139 -4.39 -6.02 -9.41
CA LEU A 139 -5.51 -6.91 -9.12
C LEU A 139 -6.61 -6.21 -8.31
N HIS A 140 -6.25 -5.23 -7.49
CA HIS A 140 -7.18 -4.54 -6.60
C HIS A 140 -7.75 -3.24 -7.19
N PHE A 141 -7.01 -2.59 -8.09
CA PHE A 141 -7.39 -1.35 -8.77
C PHE A 141 -7.22 -1.47 -10.30
N PRO A 142 -7.92 -2.38 -11.00
CA PRO A 142 -7.68 -2.64 -12.43
C PRO A 142 -7.81 -1.40 -13.33
N VAL A 143 -8.64 -0.43 -12.96
CA VAL A 143 -8.80 0.83 -13.69
C VAL A 143 -7.57 1.74 -13.56
N LEU A 144 -6.87 1.70 -12.42
CA LEU A 144 -5.62 2.44 -12.21
C LEU A 144 -4.41 1.70 -12.77
N PHE A 145 -4.57 0.44 -13.19
CA PHE A 145 -3.50 -0.41 -13.73
C PHE A 145 -4.02 -1.16 -14.96
N PRO A 146 -4.37 -0.44 -16.03
CA PRO A 146 -5.11 -0.97 -17.18
C PRO A 146 -4.35 -2.04 -17.97
N TYR A 147 -3.01 -2.10 -17.86
CA TYR A 147 -2.19 -3.13 -18.49
C TYR A 147 -1.94 -4.32 -17.56
N GLY A 148 -2.30 -4.19 -16.28
CA GLY A 148 -1.92 -5.13 -15.25
C GLY A 148 -0.46 -4.97 -14.85
N GLU A 149 0.11 -3.78 -15.01
CA GLU A 149 1.49 -3.40 -14.70
C GLU A 149 1.82 -3.52 -13.20
N ASP A 150 3.11 -3.48 -12.86
CA ASP A 150 3.54 -3.61 -11.46
C ASP A 150 3.22 -2.34 -10.66
N GLY A 151 2.47 -2.52 -9.57
CA GLY A 151 2.32 -1.53 -8.51
C GLY A 151 3.46 -1.63 -7.48
N PHE A 152 3.22 -1.18 -6.26
CA PHE A 152 4.28 -1.10 -5.24
C PHE A 152 4.85 -2.47 -4.84
N HIS A 153 6.16 -2.60 -4.86
CA HIS A 153 6.91 -3.70 -4.25
C HIS A 153 8.20 -3.22 -3.59
N VAL A 154 8.76 -4.04 -2.70
CA VAL A 154 9.88 -3.65 -1.81
C VAL A 154 11.23 -3.45 -2.54
N LYS A 155 11.34 -3.92 -3.79
CA LYS A 155 12.56 -3.84 -4.62
C LYS A 155 12.45 -2.80 -5.76
N ILE A 156 11.41 -1.95 -5.79
CA ILE A 156 11.26 -0.93 -6.85
C ILE A 156 12.42 0.08 -6.75
N PRO A 157 13.26 0.23 -7.78
CA PRO A 157 14.23 1.31 -7.86
C PRO A 157 13.50 2.64 -8.17
N TYR A 158 14.06 3.77 -7.74
CA TYR A 158 13.61 5.08 -8.19
C TYR A 158 14.24 5.39 -9.55
N ASP A 159 13.44 5.43 -10.62
CA ASP A 159 13.91 5.74 -11.99
C ASP A 159 13.58 7.19 -12.42
N PRO A 160 14.53 8.12 -12.44
CA PRO A 160 14.28 9.51 -12.82
C PRO A 160 13.97 9.73 -14.32
N VAL A 161 14.23 8.74 -15.19
CA VAL A 161 14.01 8.84 -16.65
C VAL A 161 12.58 8.41 -17.01
N HIS A 162 12.05 7.37 -16.37
CA HIS A 162 10.68 6.87 -16.62
C HIS A 162 9.61 7.47 -15.69
N ASN A 163 9.99 8.09 -14.56
CA ASN A 163 9.09 8.85 -13.68
C ASN A 163 8.86 10.30 -14.14
N GLN A 164 8.95 10.59 -15.46
CA GLN A 164 8.68 11.95 -15.91
C GLN A 164 7.19 12.28 -15.74
N PRO A 165 6.86 13.42 -15.12
CA PRO A 165 5.49 13.89 -15.02
C PRO A 165 4.85 13.99 -16.39
N THR A 166 3.64 13.46 -16.52
CA THR A 166 2.91 13.52 -17.77
C THR A 166 2.20 14.85 -17.91
N ASP A 167 1.69 15.40 -16.79
CA ASP A 167 0.86 16.59 -16.79
C ASP A 167 1.03 17.44 -15.52
N TRP A 168 0.84 18.74 -15.69
CA TRP A 168 0.60 19.66 -14.58
C TRP A 168 -0.89 19.68 -14.25
N ILE A 169 -1.22 19.58 -12.98
CA ILE A 169 -2.59 19.68 -12.49
C ILE A 169 -2.69 20.89 -11.57
N GLU A 170 -3.69 21.72 -11.85
CA GLU A 170 -4.14 22.78 -10.97
C GLU A 170 -5.07 22.21 -9.90
N ILE A 171 -4.80 22.54 -8.64
CA ILE A 171 -5.63 22.21 -7.49
C ILE A 171 -6.45 23.45 -7.11
N SER A 172 -7.74 23.26 -6.88
CA SER A 172 -8.61 24.36 -6.40
C SER A 172 -8.08 24.97 -5.11
N GLU A 173 -8.00 26.31 -5.06
CA GLU A 173 -7.53 27.09 -3.90
C GLU A 173 -8.27 26.75 -2.61
N SER A 174 -9.52 26.26 -2.70
CA SER A 174 -10.31 25.83 -1.54
C SER A 174 -9.70 24.65 -0.76
N PHE A 175 -8.84 23.85 -1.40
CA PHE A 175 -8.11 22.76 -0.74
C PHE A 175 -6.71 23.17 -0.30
N MET A 176 -6.21 24.32 -0.74
CA MET A 176 -4.82 24.70 -0.56
C MET A 176 -4.55 25.26 0.83
N ILE A 177 -3.49 24.75 1.44
CA ILE A 177 -2.82 25.38 2.57
C ILE A 177 -1.77 26.33 1.98
N GLN A 178 -1.86 27.60 2.35
CA GLN A 178 -0.90 28.62 1.93
C GLN A 178 0.53 28.22 2.35
N SER A 179 1.45 28.22 1.38
CA SER A 179 2.85 27.88 1.62
C SER A 179 3.53 28.93 2.51
N THR A 180 4.43 28.50 3.37
CA THR A 180 5.18 29.34 4.33
C THR A 180 6.62 28.83 4.43
N ASP A 181 7.51 29.59 5.08
CA ASP A 181 8.89 29.17 5.35
C ASP A 181 8.97 27.91 6.24
N ALA A 182 7.90 27.58 6.97
CA ALA A 182 7.79 26.40 7.82
C ALA A 182 6.63 25.49 7.37
N PRO A 183 6.74 24.82 6.21
CA PRO A 183 5.61 24.10 5.60
C PRO A 183 5.12 22.92 6.44
N ILE A 184 6.01 22.24 7.18
CA ILE A 184 5.62 21.13 8.07
C ILE A 184 4.81 21.64 9.26
N GLU A 185 5.21 22.75 9.87
CA GLU A 185 4.47 23.37 11.00
C GLU A 185 3.09 23.83 10.54
N LYS A 186 3.02 24.43 9.35
CA LYS A 186 1.76 24.87 8.76
C LYS A 186 0.84 23.70 8.42
N MET A 187 1.35 22.64 7.80
CA MET A 187 0.58 21.43 7.50
C MET A 187 0.08 20.74 8.77
N THR A 188 0.94 20.60 9.78
CA THR A 188 0.59 19.91 11.02
C THR A 188 -0.43 20.69 11.83
N SER A 189 -0.30 22.01 11.94
CA SER A 189 -1.28 22.86 12.63
C SER A 189 -2.66 22.88 11.95
N GLU A 190 -2.73 22.76 10.62
CA GLU A 190 -3.99 22.68 9.88
C GLU A 190 -4.71 21.34 10.12
N ILE A 191 -4.00 20.22 9.97
CA ILE A 191 -4.59 18.86 10.07
C ILE A 191 -4.85 18.46 11.52
N TYR A 192 -3.91 18.81 12.40
CA TYR A 192 -3.99 18.58 13.83
C TYR A 192 -4.33 19.89 14.56
N SER A 193 -5.45 20.50 14.20
CA SER A 193 -5.99 21.66 14.91
C SER A 193 -6.24 21.35 16.38
N ASP A 194 -5.94 22.29 17.28
CA ASP A 194 -6.03 22.16 18.73
C ASP A 194 -5.20 20.99 19.32
N PHE A 195 -4.07 20.65 18.69
CA PHE A 195 -3.24 19.51 19.08
C PHE A 195 -2.86 19.50 20.56
N SER A 196 -2.47 20.65 21.11
CA SER A 196 -2.06 20.79 22.53
C SER A 196 -3.14 20.35 23.52
N GLN A 197 -4.42 20.48 23.15
CA GLN A 197 -5.56 20.08 23.97
C GLN A 197 -6.05 18.67 23.63
N ARG A 198 -5.82 18.18 22.41
CA ARG A 198 -6.45 16.95 21.89
C ARG A 198 -5.49 15.79 21.64
N PHE A 199 -4.19 15.95 21.86
CA PHE A 199 -3.18 14.91 21.60
C PHE A 199 -3.44 13.58 22.34
N HIS A 200 -4.17 13.60 23.46
CA HIS A 200 -4.54 12.42 24.24
C HIS A 200 -5.86 11.76 23.80
N SER A 201 -6.56 12.34 22.82
CA SER A 201 -7.84 11.84 22.32
C SER A 201 -7.65 10.84 21.18
N ALA A 202 -8.00 9.57 21.44
CA ALA A 202 -7.88 8.50 20.44
C ALA A 202 -8.81 8.72 19.23
N SER A 203 -10.05 9.16 19.44
CA SER A 203 -10.98 9.47 18.34
C SER A 203 -10.42 10.57 17.43
N TYR A 204 -9.96 11.67 18.05
CA TYR A 204 -9.33 12.77 17.33
C TYR A 204 -8.15 12.31 16.47
N LEU A 205 -7.24 11.47 17.00
CA LEU A 205 -6.08 11.00 16.24
C LEU A 205 -6.41 9.94 15.19
N THR A 206 -7.44 9.11 15.44
CA THR A 206 -7.84 8.04 14.52
C THR A 206 -8.38 8.60 13.19
N GLU A 207 -9.07 9.72 13.24
CA GLU A 207 -9.82 10.27 12.11
C GLU A 207 -8.96 11.05 11.11
N ARG A 208 -7.68 11.29 11.43
CA ARG A 208 -6.79 12.17 10.67
C ARG A 208 -5.41 11.58 10.44
N SER A 209 -4.80 11.98 9.33
CA SER A 209 -3.40 11.68 9.00
C SER A 209 -2.88 12.66 7.95
N ILE A 210 -1.57 12.89 7.98
CA ILE A 210 -0.87 13.49 6.84
C ILE A 210 -0.38 12.36 5.92
N VAL A 211 -0.46 12.56 4.61
CA VAL A 211 0.06 11.63 3.60
C VAL A 211 1.05 12.35 2.70
N THR A 212 2.15 11.69 2.36
CA THR A 212 3.22 12.26 1.53
C THR A 212 3.89 11.17 0.67
N PRO A 213 4.56 11.47 -0.46
CA PRO A 213 5.07 10.44 -1.35
C PRO A 213 6.21 9.59 -0.74
N THR A 214 7.08 10.19 0.10
CA THR A 214 8.33 9.53 0.54
C THR A 214 8.37 9.23 2.03
N ASN A 215 9.11 8.19 2.44
CA ASN A 215 9.30 7.89 3.86
C ASN A 215 10.12 8.96 4.60
N SER A 216 11.02 9.68 3.90
CA SER A 216 11.83 10.73 4.52
C SER A 216 10.96 11.84 5.11
N ASN A 217 10.02 12.36 4.30
CA ASN A 217 9.08 13.37 4.76
C ASN A 217 8.13 12.85 5.85
N VAL A 218 7.75 11.57 5.79
CA VAL A 218 6.99 10.94 6.87
C VAL A 218 7.76 10.97 8.19
N THR A 219 9.06 10.64 8.17
CA THR A 219 9.90 10.67 9.37
C THR A 219 10.01 12.09 9.91
N GLU A 220 10.21 13.08 9.04
CA GLU A 220 10.32 14.49 9.42
C GLU A 220 9.04 15.02 10.10
N ILE A 221 7.88 14.82 9.47
CA ILE A 221 6.58 15.22 10.02
C ILE A 221 6.30 14.51 11.35
N ASN A 222 6.54 13.20 11.43
CA ASN A 222 6.31 12.44 12.66
C ASN A 222 7.24 12.88 13.79
N THR A 223 8.50 13.21 13.49
CA THR A 223 9.47 13.72 14.47
C THR A 223 9.03 15.08 14.99
N HIS A 224 8.59 15.97 14.10
CA HIS A 224 8.00 17.25 14.48
C HIS A 224 6.78 17.06 15.38
N MET A 225 5.82 16.22 14.99
CA MET A 225 4.63 15.96 15.82
C MET A 225 4.96 15.37 17.19
N LEU A 226 5.96 14.49 17.28
CA LEU A 226 6.41 13.93 18.57
C LEU A 226 7.03 15.00 19.49
N SER A 227 7.72 15.99 18.92
CA SER A 227 8.31 17.07 19.70
C SER A 227 7.24 17.91 20.42
N LEU A 228 6.08 18.10 19.76
CA LEU A 228 4.93 18.84 20.28
C LEU A 228 4.17 18.11 21.40
N VAL A 229 4.27 16.79 21.51
CA VAL A 229 3.55 16.02 22.55
C VAL A 229 4.17 16.30 23.94
N PRO A 230 3.39 16.70 24.96
CA PRO A 230 3.92 16.87 26.30
C PRO A 230 4.41 15.56 26.94
N GLY A 231 5.36 15.67 27.87
CA GLY A 231 5.83 14.54 28.68
C GLY A 231 7.17 13.94 28.24
N PRO A 232 7.69 12.98 29.02
CA PRO A 232 9.04 12.46 28.83
C PRO A 232 9.14 11.58 27.59
N ILE A 233 10.20 11.79 26.80
CA ILE A 233 10.59 10.86 25.74
C ILE A 233 11.19 9.62 26.38
N ARG A 234 10.78 8.45 25.89
CA ARG A 234 11.48 7.19 26.13
C ARG A 234 12.08 6.68 24.83
N THR A 235 13.40 6.57 24.82
CA THR A 235 14.18 6.06 23.70
C THR A 235 14.38 4.55 23.82
N TYR A 236 14.21 3.84 22.72
CA TYR A 236 14.41 2.41 22.62
C TYR A 236 15.41 2.08 21.51
N PHE A 237 16.58 1.57 21.90
CA PHE A 237 17.59 1.05 20.97
C PHE A 237 17.30 -0.40 20.61
N SER A 238 17.54 -0.79 19.36
CA SER A 238 17.45 -2.17 18.91
C SER A 238 18.67 -2.99 19.35
N SER A 239 18.54 -4.31 19.29
CA SER A 239 19.67 -5.23 19.38
C SER A 239 19.86 -5.87 18.02
N ASP A 240 21.00 -5.58 17.40
CA ASP A 240 21.31 -5.92 16.02
C ASP A 240 22.44 -6.95 16.01
N THR A 241 22.19 -8.07 15.34
CA THR A 241 23.14 -9.19 15.20
C THR A 241 23.10 -9.71 13.78
N LEU A 242 24.20 -10.26 13.28
CA LEU A 242 24.21 -10.91 11.98
C LEU A 242 23.76 -12.37 12.09
N HIS A 243 23.05 -12.86 11.07
CA HIS A 243 22.75 -14.27 10.95
C HIS A 243 23.97 -14.96 10.32
N THR A 244 24.78 -15.63 11.13
CA THR A 244 26.01 -16.32 10.68
C THR A 244 26.05 -17.74 11.20
N ASP A 245 26.62 -18.65 10.43
CA ASP A 245 27.06 -19.95 10.93
C ASP A 245 28.31 -19.76 11.83
N ALA A 246 28.45 -20.59 12.87
CA ALA A 246 29.40 -20.38 13.96
C ALA A 246 30.88 -20.26 13.54
N THR A 247 31.23 -20.76 12.35
CA THR A 247 32.58 -20.77 11.80
C THR A 247 33.06 -19.43 11.22
N ASP A 248 32.15 -18.53 10.82
CA ASP A 248 32.49 -17.24 10.18
C ASP A 248 32.19 -16.01 11.06
N ALA A 249 31.62 -16.20 12.25
CA ALA A 249 31.14 -15.11 13.11
C ALA A 249 32.23 -14.07 13.43
N GLY A 250 33.44 -14.51 13.77
CA GLY A 250 34.54 -13.60 14.15
C GLY A 250 35.10 -12.76 12.99
N ARG A 251 35.12 -13.29 11.76
CA ARG A 251 35.56 -12.53 10.57
C ARG A 251 34.51 -11.50 10.17
N ILE A 252 33.24 -11.90 10.17
CA ILE A 252 32.12 -11.03 9.76
C ILE A 252 31.89 -9.91 10.79
N GLU A 253 32.05 -10.17 12.10
CA GLU A 253 31.98 -9.12 13.13
C GLU A 253 33.08 -8.06 12.98
N ALA A 254 34.26 -8.46 12.53
CA ALA A 254 35.36 -7.53 12.23
C ALA A 254 35.07 -6.67 10.97
N GLU A 255 34.45 -7.25 9.95
CA GLU A 255 34.07 -6.56 8.72
C GLU A 255 32.85 -5.63 8.89
N TYR A 256 31.90 -6.01 9.76
CA TYR A 256 30.64 -5.29 9.98
C TYR A 256 30.37 -5.04 11.47
N PRO A 257 31.01 -4.03 12.07
CA PRO A 257 30.81 -3.71 13.48
C PRO A 257 29.36 -3.34 13.82
N THR A 258 28.90 -3.63 15.03
CA THR A 258 27.52 -3.30 15.47
C THR A 258 27.17 -1.82 15.29
N LYS A 259 28.14 -0.91 15.49
CA LYS A 259 27.95 0.53 15.27
C LYS A 259 27.53 0.83 13.83
N PHE A 260 28.08 0.12 12.85
CA PHE A 260 27.68 0.22 11.46
C PHE A 260 26.30 -0.38 11.21
N LEU A 261 25.98 -1.55 11.80
CA LEU A 261 24.65 -2.14 11.67
C LEU A 261 23.54 -1.20 12.20
N ASN A 262 23.83 -0.49 13.28
CA ASN A 262 22.92 0.47 13.90
C ASN A 262 22.63 1.70 13.03
N THR A 263 23.45 2.01 12.02
CA THR A 263 23.19 3.11 11.05
C THR A 263 22.33 2.67 9.87
N LEU A 264 22.04 1.38 9.72
CA LEU A 264 21.28 0.85 8.60
C LEU A 264 19.77 1.01 8.82
N SER A 265 19.11 1.63 7.83
CA SER A 265 17.65 1.76 7.74
C SER A 265 17.09 0.91 6.59
N PHE A 266 15.96 0.25 6.85
CA PHE A 266 15.33 -0.67 5.92
C PHE A 266 13.83 -0.41 5.81
N ASN A 267 13.34 -0.35 4.57
CA ASN A 267 11.94 -0.08 4.29
C ASN A 267 11.02 -1.14 4.94
N GLY A 268 10.07 -0.66 5.75
CA GLY A 268 9.11 -1.53 6.44
C GLY A 268 9.67 -2.28 7.65
N TYR A 269 10.87 -1.93 8.13
CA TYR A 269 11.41 -2.39 9.40
C TYR A 269 11.51 -1.22 10.39
N PRO A 270 11.48 -1.49 11.70
CA PRO A 270 11.73 -0.46 12.69
C PRO A 270 13.19 0.01 12.67
N GLU A 271 13.38 1.29 12.97
CA GLU A 271 14.70 1.91 13.10
C GLU A 271 15.46 1.36 14.31
N HIS A 272 16.79 1.55 14.29
CA HIS A 272 17.64 1.20 15.43
C HIS A 272 17.19 1.96 16.69
N GLN A 273 17.02 3.28 16.56
CA GLN A 273 16.52 4.14 17.64
C GLN A 273 15.06 4.50 17.38
N ILE A 274 14.20 4.31 18.38
CA ILE A 274 12.81 4.77 18.34
C ILE A 274 12.51 5.58 19.60
N ASP A 275 12.07 6.82 19.39
CA ASP A 275 11.62 7.71 20.45
C ASP A 275 10.10 7.70 20.54
N LEU A 276 9.57 7.46 21.73
CA LEU A 276 8.14 7.40 21.99
C LEU A 276 7.75 8.24 23.21
N LYS A 277 6.53 8.78 23.18
CA LYS A 277 5.84 9.41 24.31
C LYS A 277 4.49 8.72 24.52
N VAL A 278 3.95 8.81 25.72
CA VAL A 278 2.56 8.38 25.99
C VAL A 278 1.61 9.29 25.18
N PHE A 279 0.49 8.72 24.75
CA PHE A 279 -0.53 9.32 23.87
C PHE A 279 -0.16 9.48 22.40
N THR A 280 1.05 9.11 22.00
CA THR A 280 1.46 9.17 20.59
C THR A 280 0.84 8.01 19.77
N PRO A 281 0.30 8.27 18.57
CA PRO A 281 -0.13 7.25 17.64
C PRO A 281 1.07 6.57 16.97
N VAL A 282 1.05 5.25 16.97
CA VAL A 282 1.99 4.38 16.27
C VAL A 282 1.25 3.43 15.34
N MET A 283 1.95 2.92 14.33
CA MET A 283 1.46 1.89 13.43
C MET A 283 2.29 0.63 13.60
N LEU A 284 1.61 -0.51 13.67
CA LEU A 284 2.24 -1.82 13.74
C LEU A 284 2.85 -2.19 12.38
N LEU A 285 4.07 -2.71 12.38
CA LEU A 285 4.82 -3.06 11.16
C LEU A 285 4.69 -4.54 10.79
N ARG A 286 4.15 -5.37 11.68
CA ARG A 286 4.08 -6.83 11.52
C ARG A 286 2.75 -7.36 11.98
N ASN A 287 2.36 -8.49 11.41
CA ASN A 287 1.25 -9.28 11.94
C ASN A 287 1.73 -9.96 13.23
N LEU A 288 1.14 -9.60 14.36
CA LEU A 288 1.43 -10.23 15.65
C LEU A 288 0.31 -11.19 16.04
N ASN A 289 -0.94 -10.75 15.88
CA ASN A 289 -2.11 -11.57 16.15
C ASN A 289 -3.30 -11.08 15.31
N PRO A 290 -3.45 -11.59 14.07
CA PRO A 290 -4.55 -11.19 13.18
C PRO A 290 -5.94 -11.45 13.74
N ALA A 291 -6.12 -12.50 14.56
CA ALA A 291 -7.42 -12.87 15.12
C ALA A 291 -8.02 -11.78 16.02
N ILE A 292 -7.18 -10.96 16.65
CA ILE A 292 -7.60 -9.83 17.49
C ILE A 292 -7.34 -8.46 16.82
N GLY A 293 -7.02 -8.45 15.51
CA GLY A 293 -6.79 -7.23 14.75
C GLY A 293 -5.38 -6.62 14.88
N LEU A 294 -4.39 -7.35 15.40
CA LEU A 294 -2.99 -6.91 15.44
C LEU A 294 -2.25 -7.31 14.16
N CYS A 295 -2.58 -6.59 13.09
CA CYS A 295 -2.01 -6.74 11.75
C CYS A 295 -1.05 -5.60 11.44
N ASN A 296 -0.22 -5.80 10.41
CA ASN A 296 0.55 -4.72 9.81
C ASN A 296 -0.40 -3.61 9.34
N GLY A 297 -0.09 -2.36 9.70
CA GLY A 297 -0.94 -1.21 9.43
C GLY A 297 -1.89 -0.85 10.58
N THR A 298 -2.12 -1.74 11.56
CA THR A 298 -2.97 -1.42 12.71
C THR A 298 -2.40 -0.23 13.47
N ARG A 299 -3.22 0.81 13.66
CA ARG A 299 -2.86 2.01 14.41
C ARG A 299 -3.16 1.79 15.89
N LEU A 300 -2.24 2.20 16.75
CA LEU A 300 -2.35 2.12 18.20
C LEU A 300 -2.00 3.48 18.81
N MET A 301 -2.71 3.91 19.85
CA MET A 301 -2.25 5.02 20.70
C MET A 301 -1.44 4.45 21.87
N ILE A 302 -0.21 4.92 22.08
CA ILE A 302 0.59 4.49 23.22
C ILE A 302 -0.09 4.92 24.53
N VAL A 303 -0.33 3.97 25.43
CA VAL A 303 -0.88 4.25 26.77
C VAL A 303 0.10 3.91 27.89
N PHE A 304 1.12 3.10 27.60
CA PHE A 304 2.17 2.78 28.56
C PHE A 304 3.48 2.43 27.85
N LEU A 305 4.58 2.93 28.40
CA LEU A 305 5.93 2.70 27.90
C LEU A 305 6.74 1.94 28.97
N GLY A 306 6.82 0.62 28.85
CA GLY A 306 7.62 -0.26 29.72
C GLY A 306 8.99 -0.57 29.13
N HIS A 307 9.83 -1.28 29.90
CA HIS A 307 11.18 -1.67 29.44
C HIS A 307 11.12 -2.76 28.36
N TYR A 308 10.35 -3.82 28.61
CA TYR A 308 10.25 -5.00 27.74
C TYR A 308 9.00 -5.00 26.84
N VAL A 309 7.97 -4.26 27.25
CA VAL A 309 6.65 -4.22 26.61
C VAL A 309 6.15 -2.78 26.61
N ILE A 310 5.55 -2.37 25.49
CA ILE A 310 4.72 -1.16 25.41
C ILE A 310 3.25 -1.58 25.37
N LYS A 311 2.34 -0.76 25.89
CA LYS A 311 0.90 -0.99 25.70
C LYS A 311 0.31 0.08 24.80
N GLY A 312 -0.55 -0.35 23.89
CA GLY A 312 -1.25 0.52 22.96
C GLY A 312 -2.76 0.26 22.97
N LEU A 313 -3.54 1.33 22.85
CA LEU A 313 -4.98 1.28 22.60
C LEU A 313 -5.22 1.15 21.10
N ILE A 314 -5.94 0.12 20.64
CA ILE A 314 -6.25 -0.06 19.21
C ILE A 314 -7.13 1.09 18.72
N MET A 315 -6.71 1.71 17.62
CA MET A 315 -7.41 2.80 16.94
C MET A 315 -8.05 2.29 15.65
N GLY A 316 -9.38 2.15 15.67
CA GLY A 316 -10.19 1.68 14.54
C GLY A 316 -10.38 0.16 14.45
N GLY A 317 -11.17 -0.28 13.47
CA GLY A 317 -11.49 -1.68 13.24
C GLY A 317 -12.41 -2.32 14.30
N THR A 318 -12.59 -3.64 14.21
CA THR A 318 -13.49 -4.42 15.10
C THR A 318 -13.03 -4.50 16.55
N SER A 319 -11.75 -4.22 16.81
CA SER A 319 -11.15 -4.24 18.15
C SER A 319 -10.81 -2.85 18.67
N ASN A 320 -11.43 -1.79 18.11
CA ASN A 320 -11.26 -0.41 18.55
C ASN A 320 -11.44 -0.27 20.07
N GLY A 321 -10.56 0.49 20.72
CA GLY A 321 -10.61 0.75 22.16
C GLY A 321 -10.08 -0.38 23.05
N LYS A 322 -9.65 -1.52 22.49
CA LYS A 322 -8.97 -2.56 23.29
C LYS A 322 -7.51 -2.19 23.52
N THR A 323 -7.04 -2.38 24.75
CA THR A 323 -5.62 -2.21 25.10
C THR A 323 -4.87 -3.51 24.87
N VAL A 324 -3.74 -3.44 24.19
CA VAL A 324 -2.87 -4.58 23.87
C VAL A 324 -1.44 -4.34 24.31
N ALA A 325 -0.73 -5.42 24.62
CA ALA A 325 0.70 -5.41 24.91
C ALA A 325 1.50 -5.76 23.65
N ILE A 326 2.48 -4.93 23.30
CA ILE A 326 3.38 -5.12 22.16
C ILE A 326 4.79 -5.41 22.68
N PRO A 327 5.32 -6.63 22.51
CA PRO A 327 6.69 -6.95 22.87
C PRO A 327 7.67 -6.57 21.74
N ARG A 328 8.96 -6.58 22.06
CA ARG A 328 10.02 -6.57 21.05
C ARG A 328 10.04 -7.90 20.29
N VAL A 329 10.15 -7.84 18.97
CA VAL A 329 10.26 -9.01 18.10
C VAL A 329 11.60 -9.03 17.39
N ALA A 330 12.10 -10.22 17.09
CA ALA A 330 13.28 -10.38 16.24
C ALA A 330 12.85 -10.38 14.76
N LEU A 331 13.49 -9.55 13.95
CA LEU A 331 13.20 -9.37 12.53
C LEU A 331 14.45 -9.72 11.74
N ASN A 332 14.33 -10.68 10.83
CA ASN A 332 15.38 -10.99 9.87
C ASN A 332 15.20 -10.09 8.64
N ILE A 333 16.24 -9.37 8.29
CA ILE A 333 16.31 -8.41 7.20
C ILE A 333 17.30 -8.99 6.19
N ASN A 334 16.76 -9.41 5.05
CA ASN A 334 17.54 -9.81 3.90
C ASN A 334 17.37 -8.74 2.82
N ASP A 335 18.39 -7.92 2.62
CA ASP A 335 18.38 -6.82 1.67
C ASP A 335 19.54 -7.02 0.69
N SER A 336 19.23 -7.07 -0.61
CA SER A 336 20.21 -7.42 -1.65
C SER A 336 21.38 -6.45 -1.77
N ARG A 337 21.28 -5.26 -1.15
CA ARG A 337 22.38 -4.29 -1.07
C ARG A 337 23.49 -4.75 -0.12
N TRP A 338 23.24 -5.74 0.73
CA TRP A 338 24.14 -6.21 1.76
C TRP A 338 24.43 -7.71 1.62
N PRO A 339 25.68 -8.15 1.83
CA PRO A 339 26.06 -9.56 1.71
C PRO A 339 25.72 -10.39 2.96
N PHE A 340 24.83 -9.89 3.83
CA PHE A 340 24.48 -10.51 5.10
C PHE A 340 22.99 -10.39 5.40
N VAL A 341 22.49 -11.26 6.27
CA VAL A 341 21.15 -11.14 6.85
C VAL A 341 21.26 -10.53 8.24
N LEU A 342 20.68 -9.34 8.41
CA LEU A 342 20.63 -8.65 9.69
C LEU A 342 19.45 -9.16 10.51
N LYS A 343 19.68 -9.52 11.77
CA LYS A 343 18.64 -9.82 12.76
C LYS A 343 18.52 -8.65 13.73
N ARG A 344 17.42 -7.90 13.63
CA ARG A 344 17.10 -6.74 14.47
C ARG A 344 16.01 -7.08 15.47
N ARG A 345 16.28 -6.96 16.78
CA ARG A 345 15.29 -7.11 17.86
C ARG A 345 14.80 -5.74 18.35
N GLN A 346 13.55 -5.41 18.04
CA GLN A 346 12.96 -4.09 18.32
C GLN A 346 11.43 -4.18 18.44
N PHE A 347 10.78 -3.16 19.01
CA PHE A 347 9.34 -3.03 18.92
C PHE A 347 8.92 -2.85 17.44
N PRO A 348 7.96 -3.63 16.93
CA PRO A 348 7.57 -3.58 15.52
C PRO A 348 6.58 -2.43 15.28
N VAL A 349 6.95 -1.21 15.67
CA VAL A 349 6.10 -0.01 15.56
C VAL A 349 6.85 1.16 14.93
N ARG A 350 6.11 2.09 14.34
CA ARG A 350 6.60 3.40 13.89
C ARG A 350 5.59 4.49 14.24
N LEU A 351 6.02 5.73 14.41
CA LEU A 351 5.11 6.87 14.56
C LEU A 351 4.13 6.97 13.38
N CYS A 352 2.91 7.44 13.65
CA CYS A 352 1.82 7.42 12.68
C CYS A 352 0.90 8.66 12.75
N TYR A 353 1.50 9.86 12.83
CA TYR A 353 0.81 11.11 12.46
C TYR A 353 0.82 11.34 10.95
N ALA A 354 1.89 10.88 10.31
CA ALA A 354 2.03 10.84 8.86
C ALA A 354 2.35 9.43 8.36
N MET A 355 1.94 9.13 7.14
CA MET A 355 2.27 7.90 6.41
C MET A 355 2.51 8.20 4.94
N THR A 356 3.07 7.23 4.21
CA THR A 356 3.21 7.43 2.76
C THR A 356 1.85 7.29 2.08
N ILE A 357 1.66 7.93 0.92
CA ILE A 357 0.44 7.80 0.13
C ILE A 357 0.13 6.31 -0.13
N ASN A 358 1.14 5.53 -0.52
CA ASN A 358 0.97 4.09 -0.77
C ASN A 358 0.50 3.33 0.48
N LYS A 359 0.91 3.75 1.70
CA LYS A 359 0.45 3.13 2.95
C LYS A 359 -0.97 3.54 3.33
N SER A 360 -1.45 4.68 2.87
CA SER A 360 -2.81 5.14 3.09
C SER A 360 -3.84 4.41 2.21
N GLN A 361 -3.39 3.70 1.18
CA GLN A 361 -4.26 3.00 0.23
C GLN A 361 -5.21 2.03 0.94
N GLY A 362 -6.50 2.10 0.58
CA GLY A 362 -7.56 1.32 1.22
C GLY A 362 -8.03 1.83 2.57
N GLN A 363 -7.42 2.89 3.12
CA GLN A 363 -7.90 3.55 4.34
C GLN A 363 -8.85 4.70 4.01
N THR A 364 -9.84 4.93 4.85
CA THR A 364 -10.69 6.12 4.79
C THR A 364 -10.57 6.90 6.08
N LEU A 365 -10.30 8.20 5.95
CA LEU A 365 -10.09 9.15 7.04
C LEU A 365 -11.11 10.29 6.91
N GLN A 366 -11.39 10.98 8.02
CA GLN A 366 -12.27 12.15 7.98
C GLN A 366 -11.51 13.41 7.57
N SER A 367 -10.23 13.51 7.93
CA SER A 367 -9.37 14.64 7.56
C SER A 367 -8.00 14.15 7.10
N VAL A 368 -7.56 14.61 5.93
CA VAL A 368 -6.27 14.22 5.33
C VAL A 368 -5.55 15.46 4.82
N GLY A 369 -4.30 15.59 5.25
CA GLY A 369 -3.36 16.52 4.66
C GLY A 369 -2.48 15.83 3.64
N VAL A 370 -2.50 16.25 2.38
CA VAL A 370 -1.56 15.79 1.36
C VAL A 370 -0.38 16.76 1.33
N TYR A 371 0.79 16.33 1.80
CA TYR A 371 2.00 17.14 1.82
C TYR A 371 2.92 16.72 0.66
N LEU A 372 3.10 17.64 -0.29
CA LEU A 372 3.90 17.44 -1.50
C LEU A 372 5.10 18.41 -1.51
N PRO A 373 6.17 18.13 -0.74
CA PRO A 373 7.43 18.87 -0.85
C PRO A 373 8.16 18.57 -2.16
N LYS A 374 7.83 17.43 -2.77
CA LYS A 374 8.15 17.06 -4.14
C LYS A 374 6.88 16.49 -4.77
N PRO A 375 6.73 16.59 -6.09
CA PRO A 375 5.60 15.97 -6.77
C PRO A 375 5.49 14.46 -6.54
N VAL A 376 4.31 13.93 -6.79
CA VAL A 376 4.11 12.48 -6.87
C VAL A 376 4.94 11.89 -8.01
N PHE A 377 5.40 10.66 -7.83
CA PHE A 377 6.32 9.99 -8.75
C PHE A 377 5.76 8.68 -9.28
N ASN A 378 4.49 8.37 -9.04
CA ASN A 378 3.86 7.16 -9.55
C ASN A 378 2.46 7.44 -10.07
N HIS A 379 2.04 6.67 -11.07
CA HIS A 379 0.72 6.73 -11.64
C HIS A 379 -0.36 6.52 -10.58
N GLY A 380 -1.42 7.33 -10.63
CA GLY A 380 -2.55 7.24 -9.71
C GLY A 380 -2.22 7.61 -8.25
N GLN A 381 -0.97 7.97 -7.92
CA GLN A 381 -0.58 8.25 -6.54
C GLN A 381 -1.32 9.48 -5.98
N LEU A 382 -1.44 10.55 -6.77
CA LEU A 382 -2.22 11.72 -6.34
C LEU A 382 -3.71 11.36 -6.13
N TYR A 383 -4.28 10.55 -7.02
CA TYR A 383 -5.65 10.03 -6.88
C TYR A 383 -5.82 9.23 -5.58
N VAL A 384 -4.87 8.34 -5.26
CA VAL A 384 -4.89 7.60 -4.00
C VAL A 384 -4.91 8.55 -2.81
N ALA A 385 -4.08 9.61 -2.82
CA ALA A 385 -4.01 10.58 -1.74
C ALA A 385 -5.34 11.35 -1.53
N VAL A 386 -5.92 11.90 -2.59
CA VAL A 386 -7.15 12.72 -2.48
C VAL A 386 -8.40 11.87 -2.18
N SER A 387 -8.43 10.61 -2.63
CA SER A 387 -9.54 9.68 -2.37
C SER A 387 -9.57 9.10 -0.95
N ARG A 388 -8.64 9.50 -0.07
CA ARG A 388 -8.63 9.01 1.33
C ARG A 388 -9.70 9.67 2.20
N VAL A 389 -10.30 10.78 1.77
CA VAL A 389 -11.38 11.46 2.49
C VAL A 389 -12.73 11.25 1.83
N ARG A 390 -13.80 11.39 2.62
CA ARG A 390 -15.19 11.31 2.13
C ARG A 390 -15.80 12.67 1.78
N THR A 391 -15.22 13.75 2.25
CA THR A 391 -15.77 15.11 2.11
C THR A 391 -14.68 16.05 1.62
N ALA A 392 -15.07 17.04 0.82
CA ALA A 392 -14.16 18.08 0.33
C ALA A 392 -13.52 18.86 1.49
N THR A 393 -14.29 19.17 2.53
CA THR A 393 -13.80 19.91 3.71
C THR A 393 -12.73 19.16 4.49
N GLY A 394 -12.73 17.82 4.43
CA GLY A 394 -11.72 16.97 5.05
C GLY A 394 -10.37 16.96 4.32
N LEU A 395 -10.29 17.45 3.09
CA LEU A 395 -9.07 17.45 2.29
C LEU A 395 -8.33 18.79 2.42
N ARG A 396 -7.02 18.72 2.67
CA ARG A 396 -6.11 19.87 2.54
C ARG A 396 -4.82 19.45 1.85
N LEU A 397 -4.29 20.31 0.99
CA LEU A 397 -3.04 20.08 0.26
C LEU A 397 -2.06 21.21 0.56
N LEU A 398 -0.80 20.84 0.81
CA LEU A 398 0.30 21.79 0.86
C LEU A 398 1.37 21.32 -0.12
N ILE A 399 1.57 22.11 -1.16
CA ILE A 399 2.55 21.85 -2.22
C ILE A 399 3.69 22.85 -2.05
N VAL A 400 4.92 22.35 -2.03
CA VAL A 400 6.12 23.21 -2.04
C VAL A 400 6.68 23.18 -3.45
N ASN A 401 6.56 24.32 -4.13
CA ASN A 401 7.01 24.50 -5.50
C ASN A 401 8.20 25.44 -5.58
N GLU A 402 8.89 25.39 -6.72
CA GLU A 402 9.87 26.40 -7.09
C GLU A 402 9.20 27.78 -7.26
N PRO A 403 9.90 28.90 -7.01
CA PRO A 403 9.31 30.24 -7.03
C PRO A 403 8.55 30.62 -8.31
N ASN A 404 8.89 30.00 -9.44
CA ASN A 404 8.30 30.29 -10.75
C ASN A 404 7.05 29.44 -11.05
N ILE A 405 6.66 28.55 -10.14
CA ILE A 405 5.55 27.62 -10.33
C ILE A 405 4.48 27.96 -9.29
N PRO A 406 3.23 28.21 -9.69
CA PRO A 406 2.17 28.56 -8.74
C PRO A 406 2.01 27.50 -7.65
N SER A 407 1.73 27.92 -6.42
CA SER A 407 1.65 27.02 -5.26
C SER A 407 0.52 26.00 -5.34
N ASN A 408 -0.49 26.25 -6.17
CA ASN A 408 -1.63 25.36 -6.37
C ASN A 408 -1.44 24.36 -7.53
N TYR A 409 -0.25 24.29 -8.14
CA TYR A 409 0.04 23.35 -9.21
C TYR A 409 0.91 22.19 -8.72
N THR A 410 0.64 20.96 -9.14
CA THR A 410 1.58 19.84 -8.95
C THR A 410 1.68 19.02 -10.21
N ARG A 411 2.87 18.44 -10.41
CA ARG A 411 3.09 17.38 -11.39
C ARG A 411 2.34 16.13 -10.96
N ASN A 412 1.66 15.50 -11.92
CA ASN A 412 1.01 14.21 -11.77
C ASN A 412 1.54 13.24 -12.84
N ILE A 413 1.37 11.95 -12.58
CA ILE A 413 1.69 10.89 -13.54
C ILE A 413 0.38 10.18 -13.91
N VAL A 414 -0.03 10.32 -15.17
CA VAL A 414 -1.26 9.74 -15.74
C VAL A 414 -0.91 9.03 -17.03
N TYR A 415 -1.17 7.73 -17.12
CA TYR A 415 -1.11 7.02 -18.38
C TYR A 415 -2.40 7.26 -19.15
N HIS A 416 -2.33 8.14 -20.16
CA HIS A 416 -3.48 8.49 -21.01
C HIS A 416 -3.98 7.29 -21.82
N GLU A 417 -3.08 6.33 -22.09
CA GLU A 417 -3.39 5.10 -22.78
C GLU A 417 -4.39 4.23 -21.98
N ALA A 418 -4.48 4.41 -20.66
CA ALA A 418 -5.53 3.85 -19.80
C ALA A 418 -6.95 4.26 -20.21
N PHE A 419 -7.08 5.43 -20.82
CA PHE A 419 -8.37 6.05 -21.18
C PHE A 419 -8.64 5.97 -22.69
N SER A 420 -7.67 5.52 -23.49
CA SER A 420 -7.74 5.49 -24.96
C SER A 420 -8.87 4.61 -25.54
N GLY A 421 -9.31 3.57 -24.81
CA GLY A 421 -10.43 2.72 -25.20
C GLY A 421 -11.81 3.18 -24.72
N LEU A 422 -11.87 4.24 -23.90
CA LEU A 422 -13.10 4.94 -23.52
C LEU A 422 -13.36 6.00 -24.60
N GLY A 423 -13.76 5.55 -25.79
CA GLY A 423 -13.82 6.38 -27.00
C GLY A 423 -14.48 7.74 -26.77
N ASN A 424 -13.98 8.80 -27.43
CA ASN A 424 -14.36 10.23 -27.33
C ASN A 424 -15.77 10.49 -26.76
N THR A 425 -15.93 10.35 -25.45
CA THR A 425 -17.04 10.95 -24.73
C THR A 425 -16.57 12.33 -24.35
N THR A 426 -16.87 13.29 -25.22
CA THR A 426 -16.77 14.74 -25.02
C THR A 426 -17.60 15.26 -23.82
N GLU A 427 -18.06 14.39 -22.93
CA GLU A 427 -18.87 14.71 -21.74
C GLU A 427 -18.48 13.89 -20.50
N LEU A 428 -17.23 13.42 -20.40
CA LEU A 428 -16.65 13.10 -19.08
C LEU A 428 -15.88 14.33 -18.59
N THR A 429 -16.60 15.42 -18.38
CA THR A 429 -16.23 16.37 -17.33
C THR A 429 -16.34 15.61 -16.01
N VAL A 430 -15.28 14.86 -15.68
CA VAL A 430 -14.98 14.60 -14.28
C VAL A 430 -14.81 16.00 -13.70
N PRO A 431 -15.65 16.44 -12.74
CA PRO A 431 -15.35 17.66 -12.03
C PRO A 431 -13.98 17.43 -11.40
N LEU A 432 -12.96 18.08 -11.97
CA LEU A 432 -11.70 18.29 -11.28
C LEU A 432 -12.10 18.96 -9.97
N LEU A 433 -11.78 18.27 -8.87
CA LEU A 433 -12.08 18.67 -7.50
C LEU A 433 -11.89 20.17 -7.28
#